data_AF-A0A3L5TSP1-F1
#
_entry.id   AF-A0A3L5TSP1-F1
#
_cell.length_a   1.000
_cell.length_b   1.000
_cell.length_c   1.000
_cell.angle_alpha   90.00
_cell.angle_beta   90.00
_cell.angle_gamma   90.00
#
_symmetry.space_group_name_H-M   'P 1'
#
loop_
_entity.id
_entity.type
_entity.pdbx_description
1 polymer ?
#
loop_
_entity_poly.entity_id
_entity_poly.type
_entity_poly.pdbx_seq_one_letter_code
_entity_poly.pdbx_strand_id
1 'polypeptide(L)'
;MNAKICSNDKECEDLDATCSESLSSVTATWQLFYDEESGIEGYQIALGTTPGGGQIKPFFDIPIDVKYFTIGGLDLMGQRKVYVSIKGTNGAGLSSVATSNGLFLSYISQGLPPLTHIGVYDVLKGSHGDVNFQESFDTYRASWDVSGDPCPVVKYEWQIQRLDGLVVQEWLDVGGELLNMDYFK
;
A
#
# COMPACT_ATOMS: atom_id res chain seq x y z
N MET A 1 -5.26 -23.67 -4.37
CA MET A 1 -5.07 -22.92 -5.63
C MET A 1 -3.82 -22.07 -5.47
N ASN A 2 -2.89 -22.11 -6.43
CA ASN A 2 -1.57 -21.47 -6.35
C ASN A 2 -1.68 -19.95 -6.54
N ALA A 3 -2.10 -19.22 -5.50
CA ALA A 3 -2.37 -17.77 -5.50
C ALA A 3 -1.10 -16.89 -5.54
N LYS A 4 -0.07 -17.29 -6.31
CA LYS A 4 1.21 -16.55 -6.38
C LYS A 4 1.75 -16.38 -7.80
N ILE A 5 1.02 -16.85 -8.82
CA ILE A 5 1.50 -16.84 -10.21
C ILE A 5 0.44 -16.16 -11.07
N CYS A 6 0.87 -15.25 -11.93
CA CYS A 6 0.05 -14.65 -12.97
C CYS A 6 0.60 -14.97 -14.37
N SER A 7 -0.28 -14.95 -15.37
CA SER A 7 0.06 -15.22 -16.78
C SER A 7 -0.34 -14.09 -17.73
N ASN A 8 -1.11 -13.12 -17.26
CA ASN A 8 -1.52 -11.91 -18.00
C ASN A 8 -1.60 -10.72 -17.05
N ASP A 9 -1.75 -9.51 -17.59
CA ASP A 9 -1.67 -8.27 -16.80
C ASP A 9 -2.74 -8.25 -15.71
N LYS A 10 -3.97 -8.62 -16.07
CA LYS A 10 -5.10 -8.68 -15.14
C LYS A 10 -4.85 -9.60 -13.96
N GLU A 11 -4.31 -10.80 -14.20
CA GLU A 11 -3.96 -11.73 -13.12
C GLU A 11 -2.85 -11.19 -12.23
N CYS A 12 -1.88 -10.45 -12.79
CA CYS A 12 -0.81 -9.84 -12.00
C CYS A 12 -1.33 -8.67 -11.18
N GLU A 13 -2.22 -7.85 -11.74
CA GLU A 13 -2.92 -6.77 -11.04
C GLU A 13 -3.78 -7.29 -9.90
N ASP A 14 -4.51 -8.40 -10.09
CA ASP A 14 -5.33 -9.02 -9.05
C ASP A 14 -4.48 -9.60 -7.89
N LEU A 15 -3.19 -9.88 -8.13
CA LEU A 15 -2.22 -10.31 -7.12
C LEU A 15 -1.38 -9.17 -6.54
N ASP A 16 -1.49 -7.96 -7.09
CA ASP A 16 -0.67 -6.83 -6.69
C ASP A 16 -1.06 -6.35 -5.29
N ALA A 17 -0.08 -6.28 -4.41
CA ALA A 17 -0.27 -5.81 -3.05
C ALA A 17 0.14 -4.35 -2.95
N THR A 18 -0.81 -3.48 -2.60
CA THR A 18 -0.52 -2.07 -2.35
C THR A 18 0.15 -1.85 -0.99
N CYS A 19 -0.25 -2.62 0.03
CA CYS A 19 0.21 -2.48 1.41
C CYS A 19 0.60 -3.84 2.01
N SER A 20 1.63 -3.86 2.86
CA SER A 20 2.07 -5.04 3.60
C SER A 20 2.34 -4.71 5.06
N GLU A 21 2.00 -5.65 5.95
CA GLU A 21 2.33 -5.60 7.38
C GLU A 21 3.68 -6.30 7.69
N SER A 22 4.22 -7.06 6.73
CA SER A 22 5.51 -7.74 6.89
C SER A 22 6.68 -6.80 6.60
N LEU A 23 7.63 -6.71 7.52
CA LEU A 23 8.92 -6.03 7.32
C LEU A 23 10.10 -6.97 7.09
N SER A 24 9.89 -8.28 7.13
CA SER A 24 10.97 -9.26 7.00
C SER A 24 11.00 -9.94 5.64
N SER A 25 9.97 -9.73 4.82
CA SER A 25 9.84 -10.39 3.52
C SER A 25 8.97 -9.61 2.55
N VAL A 26 9.34 -9.66 1.27
CA VAL A 26 8.53 -9.15 0.16
C VAL A 26 8.38 -10.27 -0.88
N THR A 27 7.17 -10.51 -1.35
CA THR A 27 6.91 -11.44 -2.47
C THR A 27 6.56 -10.65 -3.71
N ALA A 28 7.17 -11.01 -4.83
CA ALA A 28 6.82 -10.48 -6.13
C ALA A 28 6.42 -11.62 -7.07
N THR A 29 5.48 -11.32 -7.96
CA THR A 29 5.09 -12.14 -9.12
C THR A 29 5.28 -11.30 -10.38
N TRP A 30 5.62 -11.94 -11.49
CA TRP A 30 5.82 -11.26 -12.77
C TRP A 30 5.50 -12.18 -13.94
N GLN A 31 5.29 -11.58 -15.10
CA GLN A 31 5.28 -12.30 -16.37
C GLN A 31 6.71 -12.56 -16.81
N LEU A 32 6.97 -13.75 -17.34
CA LEU A 32 8.29 -14.10 -17.85
C LEU A 32 8.69 -13.14 -18.98
N PHE A 33 9.97 -12.78 -18.98
CA PHE A 33 10.57 -12.09 -20.10
C PHE A 33 10.56 -13.03 -21.32
N TYR A 34 10.43 -12.45 -22.51
CA TYR A 34 10.30 -13.18 -23.75
C TYR A 34 11.31 -12.67 -24.78
N ASP A 35 12.02 -13.60 -25.41
CA ASP A 35 13.04 -13.36 -26.44
C ASP A 35 13.03 -14.60 -27.36
N GLU A 36 12.55 -14.46 -28.60
CA GLU A 36 12.38 -15.61 -29.52
C GLU A 36 13.71 -16.09 -30.09
N GLU A 37 14.66 -15.17 -30.24
CA GLU A 37 15.91 -15.37 -30.95
C GLU A 37 16.94 -16.15 -30.13
N SER A 38 17.05 -15.85 -28.84
CA SER A 38 18.07 -16.43 -27.94
C SER A 38 17.50 -17.02 -26.65
N GLY A 39 16.24 -16.74 -26.34
CA GLY A 39 15.63 -17.13 -25.07
C GLY A 39 16.22 -16.37 -23.89
N ILE A 40 15.61 -16.56 -22.71
CA ILE A 40 16.13 -16.01 -21.46
C ILE A 40 17.14 -17.00 -20.87
N GLU A 41 18.29 -16.50 -20.41
CA GLU A 41 19.37 -17.29 -19.81
C GLU A 41 19.51 -17.04 -18.31
N GLY A 42 19.06 -15.89 -17.79
CA GLY A 42 19.14 -15.62 -16.35
C GLY A 42 18.17 -14.57 -15.83
N TYR A 43 17.81 -14.73 -14.56
CA TYR A 43 17.06 -13.74 -13.79
C TYR A 43 17.84 -13.30 -12.55
N GLN A 44 17.78 -12.00 -12.29
CA GLN A 44 18.21 -11.41 -11.03
C GLN A 44 17.06 -10.60 -10.42
N ILE A 45 16.97 -10.60 -9.11
CA ILE A 45 15.99 -9.80 -8.37
C ILE A 45 16.68 -8.89 -7.36
N ALA A 46 16.16 -7.70 -7.18
CA ALA A 46 16.62 -6.71 -6.20
C ALA A 46 15.44 -6.11 -5.44
N LEU A 47 15.75 -5.52 -4.28
CA LEU A 47 14.81 -4.72 -3.51
C LEU A 47 15.43 -3.35 -3.22
N GLY A 48 14.70 -2.30 -3.58
CA GLY A 48 15.16 -0.92 -3.46
C GLY A 48 14.14 0.02 -2.84
N THR A 49 14.59 1.21 -2.51
CA THR A 49 13.75 2.35 -2.12
C THR A 49 13.39 3.22 -3.31
N THR A 50 13.98 2.95 -4.48
CA THR A 50 13.67 3.61 -5.76
C THR A 50 13.34 2.57 -6.82
N PRO A 51 12.54 2.92 -7.85
CA PRO A 51 12.35 2.05 -8.99
C PRO A 51 13.67 1.66 -9.67
N GLY A 52 13.85 0.38 -10.03
CA GLY A 52 15.08 -0.14 -10.61
C GLY A 52 16.24 -0.34 -9.62
N GLY A 53 16.06 0.04 -8.36
CA GLY A 53 17.10 0.07 -7.34
C GLY A 53 17.30 -1.24 -6.57
N GLY A 54 18.42 -1.30 -5.86
CA GLY A 54 18.79 -2.42 -4.99
C GLY A 54 19.35 -1.95 -3.64
N GLN A 55 18.88 -0.81 -3.12
CA GLN A 55 19.42 -0.17 -1.92
C GLN A 55 19.24 -1.01 -0.65
N ILE A 56 18.17 -1.81 -0.58
CA ILE A 56 17.88 -2.68 0.56
C ILE A 56 18.54 -4.04 0.34
N LYS A 57 18.37 -4.59 -0.86
CA LYS A 57 19.03 -5.82 -1.29
C LYS A 57 19.48 -5.66 -2.75
N PRO A 58 20.79 -5.71 -3.03
CA PRO A 58 21.31 -5.66 -4.39
C PRO A 58 20.80 -6.82 -5.26
N PHE A 59 20.94 -6.71 -6.58
CA PHE A 59 20.60 -7.79 -7.49
C PHE A 59 21.32 -9.09 -7.13
N PHE A 60 20.56 -10.17 -7.01
CA PHE A 60 21.06 -11.53 -6.82
C PHE A 60 20.31 -12.50 -7.71
N ASP A 61 20.97 -13.60 -8.09
CA ASP A 61 20.41 -14.56 -9.03
C ASP A 61 19.27 -15.36 -8.42
N ILE A 62 18.26 -15.64 -9.24
CA ILE A 62 17.12 -16.51 -8.90
C ILE A 62 16.91 -17.55 -10.00
N PRO A 63 16.23 -18.68 -9.70
CA PRO A 63 15.96 -19.70 -10.71
C PRO A 63 15.21 -19.13 -11.92
N ILE A 64 15.53 -19.65 -13.11
CA ILE A 64 14.99 -19.12 -14.38
C ILE A 64 13.52 -19.51 -14.64
N ASP A 65 13.07 -20.61 -14.03
CA ASP A 65 11.76 -21.23 -14.22
C ASP A 65 10.71 -20.76 -13.21
N VAL A 66 11.02 -19.73 -12.40
CA VAL A 66 10.09 -19.16 -11.42
C VAL A 66 9.35 -17.95 -11.96
N LYS A 67 8.06 -17.88 -11.64
CA LYS A 67 7.18 -16.73 -11.94
C LYS A 67 6.92 -15.83 -10.73
N TYR A 68 7.46 -16.23 -9.58
CA TYR A 68 7.36 -15.49 -8.34
C TYR A 68 8.59 -15.78 -7.48
N PHE A 69 8.89 -14.86 -6.57
CA PHE A 69 9.97 -15.05 -5.62
C PHE A 69 9.68 -14.25 -4.34
N THR A 70 9.99 -14.86 -3.19
CA THR A 70 9.93 -14.19 -1.89
C THR A 70 11.34 -13.84 -1.46
N ILE A 71 11.62 -12.54 -1.38
CA ILE A 71 12.84 -12.02 -0.78
C ILE A 71 12.64 -12.00 0.73
N GLY A 72 13.27 -12.94 1.45
CA GLY A 72 13.25 -12.99 2.92
C GLY A 72 14.53 -12.44 3.57
N GLY A 73 14.53 -12.40 4.90
CA GLY A 73 15.66 -11.94 5.72
C GLY A 73 15.89 -10.44 5.61
N LEU A 74 14.82 -9.68 5.42
CA LEU A 74 14.87 -8.23 5.28
C LEU A 74 14.75 -7.54 6.66
N ASP A 75 15.31 -6.34 6.74
CA ASP A 75 14.97 -5.36 7.76
C ASP A 75 14.40 -4.14 7.06
N LEU A 76 13.08 -4.05 7.02
CA LEU A 76 12.36 -2.94 6.41
C LEU A 76 11.92 -1.88 7.43
N MET A 77 12.46 -1.92 8.65
CA MET A 77 12.13 -0.90 9.66
C MET A 77 12.51 0.49 9.15
N GLY A 78 11.57 1.43 9.30
CA GLY A 78 11.77 2.81 8.85
C GLY A 78 11.63 3.03 7.33
N GLN A 79 11.37 1.99 6.54
CA GLN A 79 11.03 2.14 5.12
C GLN A 79 9.53 2.37 4.94
N ARG A 80 9.14 3.41 4.19
CA ARG A 80 7.71 3.70 3.93
C ARG A 80 7.16 2.94 2.73
N LYS A 81 7.98 2.81 1.69
CA LYS A 81 7.63 2.18 0.42
C LYS A 81 8.88 1.54 -0.19
N VAL A 82 8.71 0.36 -0.75
CA VAL A 82 9.79 -0.41 -1.37
C VAL A 82 9.42 -0.86 -2.78
N TYR A 83 10.43 -1.12 -3.61
CA TYR A 83 10.27 -1.51 -5.01
C TYR A 83 11.03 -2.78 -5.27
N VAL A 84 10.37 -3.76 -5.88
CA VAL A 84 11.03 -4.95 -6.41
C VAL A 84 11.44 -4.68 -7.85
N SER A 85 12.68 -5.03 -8.18
CA SER A 85 13.20 -4.93 -9.54
C SER A 85 13.70 -6.28 -10.01
N ILE A 86 13.35 -6.65 -11.24
CA ILE A 86 13.68 -7.92 -11.85
C ILE A 86 14.44 -7.65 -13.14
N LYS A 87 15.62 -8.23 -13.25
CA LYS A 87 16.48 -8.13 -14.41
C LYS A 87 16.48 -9.47 -15.14
N GLY A 88 15.95 -9.50 -16.37
CA GLY A 88 16.08 -10.63 -17.29
C GLY A 88 17.28 -10.43 -18.22
N THR A 89 18.07 -11.47 -18.44
CA THR A 89 19.19 -11.48 -19.40
C THR A 89 18.96 -12.58 -20.43
N ASN A 90 19.05 -12.25 -21.71
CA ASN A 90 18.88 -13.20 -22.82
C ASN A 90 20.20 -13.91 -23.18
N GLY A 91 20.14 -14.94 -24.02
CA GLY A 91 21.32 -15.72 -24.45
C GLY A 91 22.35 -14.94 -25.29
N ALA A 92 22.01 -13.72 -25.72
CA ALA A 92 22.94 -12.80 -26.37
C ALA A 92 23.67 -11.87 -25.36
N GLY A 93 23.40 -12.01 -24.06
CA GLY A 93 23.96 -11.17 -23.00
C GLY A 93 23.31 -9.78 -22.87
N LEU A 94 22.17 -9.55 -23.52
CA LEU A 94 21.38 -8.32 -23.36
C LEU A 94 20.46 -8.45 -22.15
N SER A 95 20.27 -7.36 -21.40
CA SER A 95 19.41 -7.36 -20.22
C SER A 95 18.36 -6.25 -20.25
N SER A 96 17.21 -6.54 -19.64
CA SER A 96 16.13 -5.58 -19.38
C SER A 96 15.72 -5.64 -17.91
N VAL A 97 15.29 -4.51 -17.34
CA VAL A 97 14.84 -4.41 -15.95
C VAL A 97 13.38 -4.01 -15.89
N ALA A 98 12.54 -4.86 -15.29
CA ALA A 98 11.18 -4.55 -14.90
C ALA A 98 11.13 -4.15 -13.42
N THR A 99 10.17 -3.32 -13.03
CA THR A 99 10.04 -2.84 -11.64
C THR A 99 8.57 -2.75 -11.24
N SER A 100 8.27 -3.07 -9.99
CA SER A 100 6.92 -2.92 -9.41
C SER A 100 6.48 -1.45 -9.29
N ASN A 101 5.18 -1.19 -9.21
CA ASN A 101 4.60 0.10 -8.79
C ASN A 101 4.91 0.47 -7.30
N GLY A 102 5.38 -0.50 -6.54
CA GLY A 102 5.95 -0.39 -5.21
C GLY A 102 4.95 -0.67 -4.09
N LEU A 103 5.46 -1.23 -3.01
CA LEU A 103 4.71 -1.76 -1.87
C LEU A 103 4.86 -0.83 -0.67
N PHE A 104 3.75 -0.32 -0.13
CA PHE A 104 3.74 0.42 1.13
C PHE A 104 3.84 -0.53 2.33
N LEU A 105 4.46 -0.03 3.40
CA LEU A 105 4.68 -0.80 4.62
C LEU A 105 3.87 -0.18 5.75
N SER A 106 2.99 -0.95 6.38
CA SER A 106 2.19 -0.44 7.49
C SER A 106 3.04 -0.34 8.75
N TYR A 107 3.05 0.84 9.36
CA TYR A 107 3.79 1.09 10.59
C TYR A 107 2.93 0.75 11.80
N ILE A 108 1.63 1.06 11.73
CA ILE A 108 0.72 0.92 12.86
C ILE A 108 0.45 -0.55 13.15
N SER A 109 0.31 -1.40 12.13
CA SER A 109 0.16 -2.85 12.30
C SER A 109 1.35 -3.50 13.04
N GLN A 110 2.45 -2.78 13.20
CA GLN A 110 3.63 -3.24 13.93
C GLN A 110 3.81 -2.61 15.31
N GLY A 111 2.85 -1.79 15.75
CA GLY A 111 2.94 -1.06 17.01
C GLY A 111 3.91 0.12 16.99
N LEU A 112 4.34 0.57 15.80
CA LEU A 112 5.09 1.82 15.67
C LEU A 112 4.13 3.02 15.78
N PRO A 113 4.60 4.16 16.31
CA PRO A 113 3.79 5.37 16.33
C PRO A 113 3.48 5.83 14.90
N PRO A 114 2.30 6.45 14.69
CA PRO A 114 1.96 6.98 13.39
C PRO A 114 2.92 8.10 12.99
N LEU A 115 3.20 8.21 11.70
CA LEU A 115 4.14 9.19 11.12
C LEU A 115 3.63 10.63 11.18
N THR A 116 2.32 10.78 11.21
CA THR A 116 1.57 12.04 11.42
C THR A 116 0.49 11.78 12.47
N HIS A 117 -0.14 12.84 12.95
CA HIS A 117 -1.25 12.69 13.88
C HIS A 117 -2.41 11.94 13.20
N ILE A 118 -3.02 11.01 13.93
CA ILE A 118 -4.27 10.38 13.53
C ILE A 118 -5.35 10.80 14.51
N GLY A 119 -6.45 11.34 14.00
CA GLY A 119 -7.51 11.87 14.84
C GLY A 119 -8.76 12.27 14.06
N VAL A 120 -9.83 12.43 14.82
CA VAL A 120 -11.09 13.01 14.36
C VAL A 120 -11.27 14.32 15.09
N TYR A 121 -11.62 15.37 14.35
CA TYR A 121 -11.86 16.72 14.83
C TYR A 121 -13.28 17.12 14.53
N ASP A 122 -13.95 17.77 15.47
CA ASP A 122 -15.18 18.46 15.12
C ASP A 122 -14.83 19.77 14.39
N VAL A 123 -15.67 20.14 13.41
CA VAL A 123 -15.39 21.33 12.59
C VAL A 123 -16.65 22.12 12.32
N LEU A 124 -16.52 23.43 12.16
CA LEU A 124 -17.58 24.29 11.63
C LEU A 124 -17.30 24.64 10.17
N LYS A 125 -18.33 25.07 9.45
CA LYS A 125 -18.17 25.53 8.06
C LYS A 125 -17.14 26.67 7.99
N GLY A 126 -16.05 26.44 7.24
CA GLY A 126 -14.96 27.41 7.11
C GLY A 126 -13.99 27.47 8.29
N SER A 127 -14.12 26.56 9.27
CA SER A 127 -13.10 26.36 10.31
C SER A 127 -11.96 25.47 9.79
N HIS A 128 -10.75 25.70 10.30
CA HIS A 128 -9.55 24.91 10.00
C HIS A 128 -8.96 24.25 11.25
N GLY A 129 -9.80 23.87 12.21
CA GLY A 129 -9.37 23.17 13.42
C GLY A 129 -10.53 22.65 14.25
N ASP A 130 -10.14 21.83 15.23
CA ASP A 130 -10.99 21.28 16.28
C ASP A 130 -11.74 22.40 16.99
N VAL A 131 -13.06 22.27 17.07
CA VAL A 131 -13.93 23.17 17.83
C VAL A 131 -14.27 22.51 19.17
N ASN A 132 -14.88 23.25 20.10
CA ASN A 132 -15.25 22.65 21.39
C ASN A 132 -16.74 22.27 21.44
N PHE A 133 -17.54 22.82 20.52
CA PHE A 133 -18.97 22.59 20.44
C PHE A 133 -19.52 23.00 19.07
N GLN A 134 -20.65 22.39 18.68
CA GLN A 134 -21.46 22.76 17.53
C GLN A 134 -22.87 23.15 18.00
N GLU A 135 -23.45 24.19 17.43
CA GLU A 135 -24.77 24.71 17.83
C GLU A 135 -25.94 24.10 17.04
N SER A 136 -25.64 23.44 15.93
CA SER A 136 -26.67 22.81 15.10
C SER A 136 -27.25 21.58 15.82
N PHE A 137 -28.58 21.43 15.74
CA PHE A 137 -29.31 20.28 16.23
C PHE A 137 -29.62 19.23 15.15
N ASP A 138 -29.35 19.56 13.88
CA ASP A 138 -29.66 18.73 12.71
C ASP A 138 -28.43 18.35 11.89
N THR A 139 -27.28 18.99 12.15
CA THR A 139 -26.06 18.87 11.38
C THR A 139 -24.88 18.63 12.31
N TYR A 140 -24.17 17.53 12.09
CA TYR A 140 -22.89 17.24 12.72
C TYR A 140 -21.81 17.26 11.64
N ARG A 141 -20.72 17.95 11.92
CA ARG A 141 -19.57 18.06 11.03
C ARG A 141 -18.32 17.57 11.74
N ALA A 142 -17.56 16.76 11.03
CA ALA A 142 -16.27 16.27 11.49
C ALA A 142 -15.27 16.29 10.33
N SER A 143 -14.00 16.41 10.67
CA SER A 143 -12.86 16.17 9.79
C SER A 143 -11.97 15.13 10.44
N TRP A 144 -11.15 14.44 9.67
CA TRP A 144 -10.25 13.43 10.19
C TRP A 144 -8.93 13.43 9.42
N ASP A 145 -7.87 13.09 10.13
CA ASP A 145 -6.57 12.75 9.56
C ASP A 145 -6.26 11.31 9.95
N VAL A 146 -6.00 10.49 8.94
CA VAL A 146 -5.60 9.07 9.09
C VAL A 146 -4.34 8.78 8.26
N SER A 147 -3.64 9.83 7.82
CA SER A 147 -2.43 9.74 6.99
C SER A 147 -1.20 9.23 7.73
N GLY A 148 -1.34 8.91 9.03
CA GLY A 148 -0.24 8.50 9.89
C GLY A 148 0.32 7.11 9.59
N ASP A 149 -0.37 6.29 8.81
CA ASP A 149 0.18 5.06 8.24
C ASP A 149 0.61 5.28 6.78
N PRO A 150 1.81 4.84 6.34
CA PRO A 150 2.19 4.92 4.93
C PRO A 150 1.23 4.24 3.96
N CYS A 151 0.50 3.22 4.43
CA CYS A 151 -0.43 2.49 3.58
C CYS A 151 -1.61 3.38 3.16
N PRO A 152 -1.94 3.41 1.85
CA PRO A 152 -3.07 4.18 1.36
C PRO A 152 -4.38 3.73 2.02
N VAL A 153 -5.16 4.70 2.46
CA VAL A 153 -6.50 4.44 3.00
C VAL A 153 -7.43 4.02 1.88
N VAL A 154 -8.12 2.89 2.08
CA VAL A 154 -9.02 2.31 1.06
C VAL A 154 -10.49 2.60 1.33
N LYS A 155 -10.85 2.95 2.57
CA LYS A 155 -12.23 3.16 3.00
C LYS A 155 -12.27 4.07 4.22
N TYR A 156 -13.29 4.91 4.28
CA TYR A 156 -13.62 5.72 5.44
C TYR A 156 -15.04 5.38 5.87
N GLU A 157 -15.20 5.09 7.16
CA GLU A 157 -16.51 4.88 7.77
C GLU A 157 -16.62 5.74 9.01
N TRP A 158 -17.82 6.26 9.27
CA TRP A 158 -18.06 7.05 10.46
C TRP A 158 -19.42 6.72 11.08
N GLN A 159 -19.50 6.89 12.39
CA GLN A 159 -20.67 6.61 13.22
C GLN A 159 -20.85 7.77 14.21
N ILE A 160 -22.10 8.10 14.52
CA ILE A 160 -22.42 9.05 15.59
C ILE A 160 -23.12 8.31 16.71
N GLN A 161 -22.49 8.29 17.88
CA GLN A 161 -23.05 7.71 19.10
C GLN A 161 -23.10 8.76 20.20
N ARG A 162 -24.21 8.78 20.94
CA ARG A 162 -24.37 9.60 22.12
C ARG A 162 -23.64 9.00 23.33
N LEU A 163 -23.40 9.82 24.35
CA LEU A 163 -22.83 9.37 25.62
C LEU A 163 -23.67 8.33 26.36
N ASP A 164 -24.98 8.29 26.11
CA ASP A 164 -25.91 7.28 26.66
C ASP A 164 -25.90 5.97 25.86
N GLY A 165 -25.06 5.86 24.83
CA GLY A 165 -24.92 4.67 24.00
C GLY A 165 -25.90 4.61 22.82
N LEU A 166 -26.85 5.55 22.70
CA LEU A 166 -27.77 5.58 21.55
C LEU A 166 -27.01 5.93 20.27
N VAL A 167 -27.06 5.03 19.30
CA VAL A 167 -26.52 5.27 17.95
C VAL A 167 -27.49 6.17 17.19
N VAL A 168 -27.01 7.37 16.84
CA VAL A 168 -27.76 8.37 16.08
C VAL A 168 -27.61 8.12 14.58
N GLN A 169 -26.40 7.72 14.17
CA GLN A 169 -26.04 7.35 12.81
C GLN A 169 -25.19 6.09 12.89
N GLU A 170 -25.63 5.01 12.25
CA GLU A 170 -24.85 3.77 12.08
C GLU A 170 -23.63 4.02 11.17
N TRP A 171 -22.67 3.09 11.19
CA TRP A 171 -21.51 3.15 10.31
C TRP A 171 -21.91 3.39 8.86
N LEU A 172 -21.48 4.53 8.34
CA LEU A 172 -21.72 4.95 6.97
C LEU A 172 -20.39 5.04 6.24
N ASP A 173 -20.28 4.31 5.13
CA ASP A 173 -19.17 4.47 4.19
C ASP A 173 -19.29 5.83 3.50
N VAL A 174 -18.25 6.65 3.65
CA VAL A 174 -18.19 8.00 3.10
C VAL A 174 -17.28 8.10 1.87
N GLY A 175 -16.75 6.97 1.39
CA GLY A 175 -15.89 6.93 0.19
C GLY A 175 -14.47 7.42 0.45
N GLY A 176 -13.62 7.37 -0.59
CA GLY A 176 -12.15 7.52 -0.49
C GLY A 176 -11.55 8.93 -0.69
N GLU A 177 -12.36 9.97 -0.96
CA GLU A 177 -11.86 11.34 -1.14
C GLU A 177 -12.08 12.19 0.11
N LEU A 178 -11.04 12.93 0.51
CA LEU A 178 -11.06 13.90 1.61
C LEU A 178 -12.16 14.94 1.37
N LEU A 179 -13.32 14.75 2.01
CA LEU A 179 -14.39 15.73 1.98
C LEU A 179 -14.74 16.09 3.42
N ASN A 180 -14.66 17.40 3.70
CA ASN A 180 -15.44 18.00 4.78
C ASN A 180 -16.90 17.62 4.51
N MET A 181 -17.47 16.76 5.34
CA MET A 181 -18.82 16.26 5.12
C MET A 181 -19.80 16.84 6.12
N ASP A 182 -20.93 17.26 5.57
CA ASP A 182 -22.08 17.77 6.28
C ASP A 182 -23.11 16.63 6.35
N TYR A 183 -23.39 16.12 7.55
CA TYR A 183 -24.54 15.25 7.74
C TYR A 183 -25.79 16.07 7.98
N PHE A 184 -26.88 15.73 7.28
CA PHE A 184 -28.19 16.35 7.49
C PHE A 184 -29.16 15.27 7.94
N LYS A 185 -29.87 15.52 9.04
CA LYS A 185 -30.97 14.67 9.50
C LYS A 185 -32.24 14.82 8.65
#